data_AF-A0A377A2N2-F1
#
_entry.id   AF-A0A377A2N2-F1
#
_cell.length_a   1.000
_cell.length_b   1.000
_cell.length_c   1.000
_cell.angle_alpha   90.00
_cell.angle_beta   90.00
_cell.angle_gamma   90.00
#
_symmetry.space_group_name_H-M   'P 1'
#
loop_
_entity.id
_entity.type
_entity.pdbx_description
1 polymer ?
#
loop_
_entity_poly.entity_id
_entity_poly.type
_entity_poly.pdbx_seq_one_letter_code
_entity_poly.pdbx_strand_id
1 'polypeptide(L)'
;MLGRSEVETGLLLTPWPLATMVMAPLAGYLIERVHAGLLGALGLFIMAAGLFSLVLLPASPAEINIIWPMILCGAGFGLFQSPNNHTIITSAPRERSGGASGMLGTARLLGQSSGAALVALMLNQFGDNGTHVSLMAAAILAVIAACVSGLRITQPRSRA
;
A
#
# COMPACT_ATOMS: atom_id res chain seq x y z
N MET A 1 6.20 -16.69 18.80
CA MET A 1 7.28 -15.68 18.72
C MET A 1 8.49 -16.34 18.09
N LEU A 2 8.97 -15.84 16.95
CA LEU A 2 9.96 -16.49 16.07
C LEU A 2 11.39 -16.63 16.66
N GLY A 3 11.59 -16.39 17.97
CA GLY A 3 12.91 -16.46 18.62
C GLY A 3 13.95 -15.45 18.09
N ARG A 4 13.55 -14.53 17.22
CA ARG A 4 14.41 -13.48 16.66
C ARG A 4 14.56 -12.31 17.62
N SER A 5 15.72 -11.67 17.57
CA SER A 5 15.93 -10.43 18.33
C SER A 5 15.00 -9.32 17.81
N GLU A 6 14.64 -8.38 18.69
CA GLU A 6 13.85 -7.20 18.30
C GLU A 6 14.52 -6.42 17.15
N VAL A 7 15.86 -6.35 17.18
CA VAL A 7 16.69 -5.70 16.17
C VAL A 7 16.56 -6.40 14.80
N GLU A 8 16.63 -7.73 14.77
CA GLU A 8 16.50 -8.53 13.54
C GLU A 8 15.09 -8.40 12.94
N THR A 9 14.06 -8.40 13.78
CA THR A 9 12.69 -8.17 13.34
C THR A 9 12.53 -6.77 12.74
N GLY A 10 13.11 -5.75 13.39
CA GLY A 10 13.13 -4.39 12.88
C GLY A 10 13.85 -4.29 11.52
N LEU A 11 15.00 -4.93 11.38
CA LEU A 11 15.77 -5.01 10.13
C LEU A 11 14.95 -5.62 8.99
N LEU A 12 14.17 -6.67 9.26
CA LEU A 12 13.31 -7.30 8.26
C LEU A 12 12.13 -6.43 7.80
N LEU A 13 11.77 -5.41 8.57
CA LEU A 13 10.73 -4.43 8.20
C LEU A 13 11.29 -3.24 7.40
N THR A 14 12.60 -2.98 7.47
CA THR A 14 13.26 -1.88 6.73
C THR A 14 13.16 -1.91 5.20
N PRO A 15 13.05 -3.08 4.52
CA PRO A 15 12.99 -3.09 3.06
C PRO A 15 11.74 -2.38 2.52
N TRP A 16 10.62 -2.37 3.28
CA TRP A 16 9.40 -1.68 2.88
C TRP A 16 9.62 -0.16 2.71
N PRO A 17 10.00 0.61 3.75
CA PRO A 17 10.20 2.05 3.60
C PRO A 17 11.31 2.39 2.60
N LEU A 18 12.37 1.57 2.49
CA LEU A 18 13.42 1.76 1.48
C LEU A 18 12.88 1.64 0.05
N ALA A 19 12.12 0.57 -0.24
CA ALA A 19 11.49 0.41 -1.54
C ALA A 19 10.49 1.53 -1.84
N THR A 20 9.73 1.97 -0.84
CA THR A 20 8.80 3.10 -0.96
C THR A 20 9.54 4.40 -1.29
N MET A 21 10.66 4.66 -0.61
CA MET A 21 11.49 5.84 -0.79
C MET A 21 12.03 5.94 -2.23
N VAL A 22 12.42 4.81 -2.83
CA VAL A 22 12.91 4.77 -4.22
C VAL A 22 11.77 4.87 -5.22
N MET A 23 10.65 4.18 -4.96
CA MET A 23 9.53 4.13 -5.91
C MET A 23 8.68 5.41 -5.92
N ALA A 24 8.58 6.16 -4.83
CA ALA A 24 7.75 7.36 -4.77
C ALA A 24 8.22 8.50 -5.72
N PRO A 25 9.52 8.83 -5.82
CA PRO A 25 10.03 9.76 -6.83
C PRO A 25 9.85 9.24 -8.27
N LEU A 26 10.10 7.94 -8.49
CA LEU A 26 9.90 7.33 -9.82
C LEU A 26 8.44 7.43 -10.26
N ALA A 27 7.50 7.18 -9.36
CA ALA A 27 6.08 7.33 -9.62
C ALA A 27 5.68 8.79 -9.88
N GLY A 28 6.31 9.73 -9.16
CA GLY A 28 6.16 11.16 -9.39
C GLY A 28 6.67 11.59 -10.77
N TYR A 29 7.75 11.00 -11.27
CA TYR A 29 8.21 11.21 -12.65
C TYR A 29 7.26 10.60 -13.69
N LEU A 30 6.75 9.40 -13.41
CA LEU A 30 5.88 8.67 -14.34
C LEU A 30 4.49 9.28 -14.51
N ILE A 31 3.96 10.04 -13.54
CA ILE A 31 2.63 10.66 -13.64
C ILE A 31 2.54 11.69 -14.78
N GLU A 32 3.67 12.28 -15.19
CA GLU A 32 3.71 13.20 -16.34
C GLU A 32 3.50 12.46 -17.67
N ARG A 33 3.82 11.17 -17.72
CA ARG A 33 3.83 10.34 -18.93
C ARG A 33 2.70 9.29 -18.97
N VAL A 34 2.20 8.86 -17.81
CA VAL A 34 1.27 7.74 -17.65
C VAL A 34 0.06 8.18 -16.81
N HIS A 35 -1.13 7.67 -17.14
CA HIS A 35 -2.35 7.96 -16.37
C HIS A 35 -2.21 7.50 -14.92
N ALA A 36 -2.58 8.39 -13.97
CA ALA A 36 -2.52 8.10 -12.55
C ALA A 36 -3.35 6.87 -12.14
N GLY A 37 -4.48 6.62 -12.81
CA GLY A 37 -5.29 5.41 -12.58
C GLY A 37 -4.56 4.11 -12.91
N LEU A 38 -3.77 4.09 -14.00
CA LEU A 38 -2.98 2.93 -14.41
C LEU A 38 -1.78 2.71 -13.48
N LEU A 39 -1.05 3.78 -13.14
CA LEU A 39 0.02 3.73 -12.14
C LEU A 39 -0.49 3.22 -10.79
N GLY A 40 -1.65 3.72 -10.35
CA GLY A 40 -2.29 3.29 -9.12
C GLY A 40 -2.73 1.82 -9.16
N ALA A 41 -3.32 1.37 -10.27
CA ALA A 41 -3.73 -0.03 -10.44
C ALA A 41 -2.52 -0.97 -10.42
N LEU A 42 -1.46 -0.63 -11.15
CA LEU A 42 -0.22 -1.40 -11.18
C LEU A 42 0.45 -1.45 -9.79
N GLY A 43 0.55 -0.31 -9.11
CA GLY A 43 1.12 -0.24 -7.76
C GLY A 43 0.36 -1.11 -6.76
N LEU A 44 -0.97 -1.03 -6.76
CA LEU A 44 -1.81 -1.84 -5.87
C LEU A 44 -1.78 -3.33 -6.23
N PHE A 45 -1.65 -3.67 -7.51
CA PHE A 45 -1.46 -5.06 -7.93
C PHE A 45 -0.12 -5.62 -7.45
N ILE A 46 0.98 -4.87 -7.57
CA ILE A 46 2.29 -5.24 -7.03
C ILE A 46 2.22 -5.40 -5.50
N MET A 47 1.53 -4.49 -4.82
CA MET A 47 1.33 -4.59 -3.37
C MET A 47 0.52 -5.84 -2.98
N ALA A 48 -0.55 -6.15 -3.72
CA ALA A 48 -1.33 -7.37 -3.52
C ALA A 48 -0.47 -8.63 -3.71
N ALA A 49 0.37 -8.67 -4.75
CA ALA A 49 1.31 -9.77 -4.99
C ALA A 49 2.33 -9.94 -3.84
N GLY A 50 2.84 -8.83 -3.30
CA GLY A 50 3.70 -8.84 -2.10
C GLY A 50 2.96 -9.40 -0.88
N LEU A 51 1.72 -8.97 -0.64
CA LEU A 51 0.90 -9.49 0.45
C LEU A 51 0.58 -10.97 0.29
N PHE A 52 0.21 -11.44 -0.91
CA PHE A 52 0.00 -12.86 -1.19
C PHE A 52 1.28 -13.68 -1.00
N SER A 53 2.43 -13.13 -1.37
CA SER A 53 3.70 -13.81 -1.14
C SER A 53 3.97 -14.00 0.36
N LEU A 54 3.58 -13.03 1.21
CA LEU A 54 3.66 -13.16 2.68
C LEU A 54 2.71 -14.22 3.24
N VAL A 55 1.54 -14.40 2.64
CA VAL A 55 0.57 -15.46 3.03
C VAL A 55 1.17 -16.85 2.80
N LEU A 56 1.97 -17.01 1.75
CA LEU A 56 2.58 -18.28 1.35
C LEU A 56 3.88 -18.63 2.10
N LEU A 57 4.28 -17.84 3.10
CA LEU A 57 5.52 -18.12 3.85
C LEU A 57 5.42 -19.45 4.62
N PRO A 58 6.45 -20.29 4.57
CA PRO A 58 6.53 -21.48 5.40
C PRO A 58 6.70 -21.09 6.88
N ALA A 59 6.38 -22.01 7.79
CA ALA A 59 6.47 -21.78 9.24
C ALA A 59 7.87 -21.39 9.74
N SER A 60 8.93 -21.68 8.98
CA SER A 60 10.32 -21.25 9.23
C SER A 60 10.93 -20.65 7.97
N PRO A 61 10.62 -19.39 7.66
CA PRO A 61 11.07 -18.75 6.43
C PRO A 61 12.51 -18.22 6.58
N ALA A 62 13.33 -18.47 5.56
CA ALA A 62 14.59 -17.77 5.39
C ALA A 62 14.35 -16.25 5.29
N GLU A 63 15.28 -15.44 5.76
CA GLU A 63 15.15 -13.97 5.77
C GLU A 63 14.83 -13.40 4.39
N ILE A 64 15.44 -13.96 3.34
CA ILE A 64 15.21 -13.54 1.95
C ILE A 64 13.75 -13.70 1.51
N ASN A 65 13.04 -14.69 2.04
CA ASN A 65 11.63 -14.95 1.75
C ASN A 65 10.71 -13.92 2.41
N ILE A 66 11.19 -13.15 3.39
CA ILE A 66 10.47 -12.02 3.99
C ILE A 66 10.85 -10.72 3.29
N ILE A 67 12.15 -10.55 2.99
CA ILE A 67 12.69 -9.32 2.41
C ILE A 67 12.08 -9.02 1.04
N TRP A 68 12.00 -10.01 0.15
CA TRP A 68 11.50 -9.76 -1.21
C TRP A 68 10.01 -9.35 -1.23
N PRO A 69 9.09 -10.02 -0.51
CA PRO A 69 7.72 -9.55 -0.37
C PRO A 69 7.60 -8.15 0.27
N MET A 70 8.42 -7.83 1.27
CA MET A 70 8.47 -6.48 1.86
C MET A 70 8.86 -5.40 0.84
N ILE A 71 9.84 -5.71 -0.03
CA ILE A 71 10.22 -4.83 -1.13
C ILE A 71 9.06 -4.65 -2.11
N LEU A 72 8.36 -5.73 -2.49
CA LEU A 72 7.19 -5.65 -3.38
C LEU A 72 6.07 -4.79 -2.77
N CYS A 73 5.75 -5.00 -1.48
CA CYS A 73 4.76 -4.19 -0.77
C CYS A 73 5.14 -2.71 -0.77
N GLY A 74 6.39 -2.39 -0.41
CA GLY A 74 6.86 -1.00 -0.40
C GLY A 74 6.91 -0.36 -1.78
N ALA A 75 7.34 -1.12 -2.79
CA ALA A 75 7.41 -0.64 -4.16
C ALA A 75 6.01 -0.35 -4.73
N GLY A 76 5.08 -1.28 -4.54
CA GLY A 76 3.69 -1.13 -4.97
C GLY A 76 3.00 0.03 -4.24
N PHE A 77 3.22 0.15 -2.94
CA PHE A 77 2.72 1.27 -2.14
C PHE A 77 3.25 2.61 -2.63
N GLY A 78 4.56 2.75 -2.87
CA GLY A 78 5.16 3.98 -3.41
C GLY A 78 4.62 4.36 -4.78
N LEU A 79 4.45 3.37 -5.66
CA LEU A 79 3.92 3.55 -7.01
C LEU A 79 2.46 4.01 -7.04
N PHE A 80 1.66 3.55 -6.08
CA PHE A 80 0.27 3.97 -5.92
C PHE A 80 0.16 5.34 -5.24
N GLN A 81 0.86 5.50 -4.10
CA GLN A 81 0.61 6.60 -3.18
C GLN A 81 0.94 7.96 -3.81
N SER A 82 2.11 8.09 -4.44
CA SER A 82 2.57 9.36 -5.00
C SER A 82 1.63 9.93 -6.10
N PRO A 83 1.28 9.16 -7.16
CA PRO A 83 0.34 9.62 -8.18
C PRO A 83 -1.08 9.88 -7.64
N ASN A 84 -1.59 9.00 -6.77
CA ASN A 84 -2.94 9.13 -6.22
C ASN A 84 -3.08 10.41 -5.37
N ASN A 85 -2.07 10.72 -4.56
CA ASN A 85 -2.06 11.93 -3.74
C ASN A 85 -2.03 13.19 -4.61
N HIS A 86 -1.15 13.19 -5.61
CA HIS A 86 -1.02 14.30 -6.54
C HIS A 86 -2.37 14.58 -7.21
N THR A 87 -3.01 13.57 -7.80
CA THR A 87 -4.32 13.71 -8.45
C THR A 87 -5.39 14.27 -7.53
N ILE A 88 -5.47 13.81 -6.27
CA ILE A 88 -6.47 14.31 -5.31
C ILE A 88 -6.25 15.80 -5.02
N ILE A 89 -5.00 16.20 -4.73
CA ILE A 89 -4.68 17.60 -4.38
C ILE A 89 -4.89 18.53 -5.59
N THR A 90 -4.46 18.10 -6.78
CA THR A 90 -4.58 18.92 -8.00
C THR A 90 -5.98 18.95 -8.59
N SER A 91 -6.89 18.07 -8.15
CA SER A 91 -8.29 18.08 -8.60
C SER A 91 -9.12 19.22 -7.99
N ALA A 92 -8.64 19.82 -6.90
CA ALA A 92 -9.30 20.95 -6.26
C ALA A 92 -8.77 22.29 -6.80
N PRO A 93 -9.61 23.36 -6.87
CA PRO A 93 -9.15 24.72 -7.12
C PRO A 93 -8.03 25.11 -6.15
N ARG A 94 -7.10 25.97 -6.59
CA ARG A 94 -5.88 26.31 -5.81
C ARG A 94 -6.22 26.87 -4.43
N GLU A 95 -7.31 27.62 -4.34
CA GLU A 95 -7.83 28.24 -3.11
C GLU A 95 -8.36 27.20 -2.10
N ARG A 96 -8.71 25.99 -2.57
CA ARG A 96 -9.23 24.88 -1.77
C ARG A 96 -8.26 23.70 -1.64
N SER A 97 -7.05 23.82 -2.19
CA SER A 97 -6.02 22.78 -2.12
C SER A 97 -5.67 22.39 -0.68
N GLY A 98 -5.64 23.34 0.25
CA GLY A 98 -5.47 23.08 1.68
C GLY A 98 -6.59 22.22 2.27
N GLY A 99 -7.84 22.46 1.88
CA GLY A 99 -8.99 21.65 2.27
C GLY A 99 -8.93 20.22 1.70
N ALA A 100 -8.52 20.08 0.43
CA ALA A 100 -8.33 18.77 -0.19
C ALA A 100 -7.21 17.97 0.50
N SER A 101 -6.09 18.61 0.83
CA SER A 101 -5.01 17.99 1.61
C SER A 101 -5.47 17.61 3.02
N GLY A 102 -6.28 18.44 3.67
CA GLY A 102 -6.89 18.14 4.97
C GLY A 102 -7.77 16.88 4.92
N MET A 103 -8.69 16.82 3.95
CA MET A 103 -9.55 15.64 3.75
C MET A 103 -8.73 14.38 3.43
N LEU A 104 -7.69 14.51 2.60
CA LEU A 104 -6.77 13.40 2.31
C LEU A 104 -6.06 12.90 3.57
N GLY A 105 -5.59 13.81 4.42
CA GLY A 105 -4.99 13.48 5.71
C GLY A 105 -5.98 12.76 6.64
N THR A 106 -7.20 13.29 6.79
CA THR A 106 -8.25 12.67 7.59
C THR A 106 -8.61 11.27 7.08
N ALA A 107 -8.79 11.10 5.77
CA ALA A 107 -9.10 9.81 5.17
C ALA A 107 -7.99 8.77 5.44
N ARG A 108 -6.71 9.19 5.38
CA ARG A 108 -5.59 8.31 5.71
C ARG A 108 -5.57 7.92 7.18
N LEU A 109 -5.70 8.87 8.09
CA LEU A 109 -5.68 8.58 9.52
C LEU A 109 -6.84 7.66 9.92
N LEU A 110 -8.04 7.89 9.36
CA LEU A 110 -9.18 7.00 9.56
C LEU A 110 -8.90 5.60 9.01
N GLY A 111 -8.33 5.48 7.82
CA GLY A 111 -7.93 4.19 7.24
C GLY A 111 -6.87 3.46 8.05
N GLN A 112 -5.83 4.17 8.52
CA GLN A 112 -4.75 3.59 9.32
C GLN A 112 -5.24 3.11 10.70
N SER A 113 -6.04 3.94 11.39
CA SER A 113 -6.60 3.58 12.70
C SER A 113 -7.60 2.42 12.59
N SER A 114 -8.52 2.48 11.61
CA SER A 114 -9.51 1.41 11.39
C SER A 114 -8.83 0.11 10.93
N GLY A 115 -7.82 0.20 10.06
CA GLY A 115 -7.02 -0.95 9.63
C GLY A 115 -6.25 -1.60 10.77
N ALA A 116 -5.59 -0.80 11.61
CA ALA A 116 -4.90 -1.30 12.80
C ALA A 116 -5.87 -1.99 13.78
N ALA A 117 -7.06 -1.41 14.00
CA ALA A 117 -8.10 -2.01 14.82
C ALA A 117 -8.60 -3.34 14.25
N LEU A 118 -8.84 -3.42 12.93
CA LEU A 118 -9.22 -4.66 12.26
C LEU A 118 -8.15 -5.75 12.41
N VAL A 119 -6.88 -5.42 12.19
CA VAL A 119 -5.77 -6.38 12.38
C VAL A 119 -5.70 -6.84 13.83
N ALA A 120 -5.83 -5.94 14.80
CA ALA A 120 -5.85 -6.29 16.22
C ALA A 120 -7.02 -7.25 16.56
N LEU A 121 -8.21 -6.99 16.01
CA LEU A 121 -9.37 -7.87 16.16
C LEU A 121 -9.12 -9.25 15.53
N MET A 122 -8.53 -9.31 14.32
CA MET A 122 -8.20 -10.59 13.68
C MET A 122 -7.17 -11.39 14.49
N LEU A 123 -6.14 -10.73 15.03
CA LEU A 123 -5.15 -11.36 15.90
C LEU A 123 -5.76 -11.88 17.20
N ASN A 124 -6.71 -11.15 17.78
CA ASN A 124 -7.40 -11.57 19.00
C ASN A 124 -8.36 -12.74 18.74
N GLN A 125 -9.11 -12.72 17.63
CA GLN A 125 -10.18 -13.67 17.35
C GLN A 125 -9.67 -15.00 16.76
N PHE A 126 -8.61 -14.97 15.95
CA PHE A 126 -8.14 -16.13 15.16
C PHE A 126 -6.83 -16.75 15.67
N GLY A 127 -6.28 -16.26 16.79
CA GLY A 127 -5.08 -16.81 17.43
C GLY A 127 -3.90 -16.93 16.45
N ASP A 128 -3.35 -18.14 16.32
CA ASP A 128 -2.20 -18.43 15.43
C ASP A 128 -2.48 -18.14 13.95
N ASN A 129 -3.75 -18.20 13.50
CA ASN A 129 -4.14 -17.89 12.12
C ASN A 129 -4.41 -16.39 11.90
N GLY A 130 -4.42 -15.56 12.95
CA GLY A 130 -4.79 -14.15 12.85
C GLY A 130 -3.92 -13.36 11.87
N THR A 131 -2.61 -13.63 11.83
CA THR A 131 -1.69 -13.00 10.86
C THR A 131 -2.04 -13.40 9.43
N HIS A 132 -2.30 -14.68 9.18
CA HIS A 132 -2.64 -15.19 7.85
C HIS A 132 -3.97 -14.60 7.35
N VAL A 133 -5.00 -14.59 8.19
CA VAL A 133 -6.31 -14.00 7.87
C VAL A 133 -6.18 -12.49 7.61
N SER A 134 -5.39 -11.78 8.41
CA SER A 134 -5.14 -10.34 8.22
C SER A 134 -4.46 -10.05 6.88
N LEU A 135 -3.44 -10.83 6.52
CA LEU A 135 -2.72 -10.68 5.25
C LEU A 135 -3.63 -10.99 4.05
N MET A 136 -4.45 -12.03 4.13
CA MET A 136 -5.43 -12.34 3.08
C MET A 136 -6.46 -11.23 2.90
N ALA A 137 -7.01 -10.71 4.01
CA ALA A 137 -7.97 -9.61 3.97
C ALA A 137 -7.32 -8.36 3.35
N ALA A 138 -6.09 -8.02 3.75
CA ALA A 138 -5.34 -6.91 3.17
C ALA A 138 -5.07 -7.11 1.67
N ALA A 139 -4.70 -8.32 1.25
CA ALA A 139 -4.45 -8.64 -0.16
C ALA A 139 -5.72 -8.50 -1.00
N ILE A 140 -6.86 -8.98 -0.52
CA ILE A 140 -8.17 -8.84 -1.18
C ILE A 140 -8.54 -7.36 -1.30
N LEU A 141 -8.40 -6.58 -0.24
CA LEU A 141 -8.64 -5.14 -0.26
C LEU A 141 -7.73 -4.42 -1.26
N ALA A 142 -6.45 -4.82 -1.35
CA ALA A 142 -5.51 -4.27 -2.34
C ALA A 142 -5.92 -4.61 -3.78
N VAL A 143 -6.39 -5.82 -4.06
CA VAL A 143 -6.92 -6.20 -5.38
C VAL A 143 -8.17 -5.39 -5.73
N ILE A 144 -9.13 -5.25 -4.80
CA ILE A 144 -10.32 -4.44 -5.02
C ILE A 144 -9.92 -2.98 -5.32
N ALA A 145 -8.99 -2.43 -4.53
CA ALA A 145 -8.48 -1.08 -4.75
C ALA A 145 -7.77 -0.95 -6.11
N ALA A 146 -7.03 -1.98 -6.56
CA ALA A 146 -6.39 -2.01 -7.87
C ALA A 146 -7.43 -1.94 -9.00
N CYS A 147 -8.51 -2.73 -8.90
CA CYS A 147 -9.63 -2.68 -9.84
C CYS A 147 -10.28 -1.29 -9.85
N VAL A 148 -10.57 -0.72 -8.69
CA VAL A 148 -11.15 0.63 -8.56
C VAL A 148 -10.23 1.69 -9.17
N SER A 149 -8.91 1.58 -8.96
CA SER A 149 -7.94 2.49 -9.58
C SER A 149 -7.90 2.32 -11.11
N GLY A 150 -8.01 1.09 -11.60
CA GLY A 150 -8.09 0.78 -13.03
C GLY A 150 -9.33 1.36 -13.70
N LEU A 151 -10.48 1.37 -13.02
CA LEU A 151 -11.71 2.00 -13.52
C LEU A 151 -11.58 3.52 -13.73
N ARG A 152 -10.65 4.18 -13.02
CA ARG A 152 -10.38 5.62 -13.24
C ARG A 152 -9.77 5.92 -14.61
N ILE A 153 -9.20 4.93 -15.29
CA ILE A 153 -8.65 5.09 -16.65
C ILE A 153 -9.76 5.49 -17.63
N THR A 154 -10.99 5.05 -17.40
CA THR A 154 -12.15 5.33 -18.26
C THR A 154 -12.76 6.72 -17.99
N GLN A 155 -12.35 7.40 -16.92
CA GLN A 155 -12.87 8.74 -16.63
C GLN A 155 -12.21 9.75 -17.59
N PRO A 156 -13.00 10.49 -18.39
CA PRO A 156 -12.44 11.51 -19.27
C PRO A 156 -11.68 12.53 -18.44
N ARG A 157 -10.46 12.90 -18.89
CA ARG A 157 -9.68 14.00 -18.31
C ARG A 157 -10.59 15.22 -18.22
N SER A 158 -10.99 15.59 -17.00
CA SER A 158 -11.67 16.87 -16.76
C SER A 158 -10.72 17.95 -17.25
N ARG A 159 -11.05 18.56 -18.40
CA ARG A 159 -10.39 19.78 -18.87
C ARG A 159 -10.69 20.85 -17.84
N ALA A 160 -9.71 21.13 -16.98
CA ALA A 160 -9.63 22.39 -16.25
C ALA A 160 -9.17 23.49 -17.22
#